data_AF-A0A0R3SI31-F1
#
_entry.id   AF-A0A0R3SI31-F1
#
_cell.length_a   1.000
_cell.length_b   1.000
_cell.length_c   1.000
_cell.angle_alpha   90.00
_cell.angle_beta   90.00
_cell.angle_gamma   90.00
#
_symmetry.space_group_name_H-M   'P 1'
#
loop_
_entity.id
_entity.type
_entity.pdbx_description
1 polymer ?
#
loop_
_entity_poly.entity_id
_entity_poly.type
_entity_poly.pdbx_seq_one_letter_code
_entity_poly.pdbx_strand_id
1 'polypeptide(L)'
;VIGKFSIRLVPDQEPNIIIRQIVEYLQKVHLRRCSLNRLQIKVFRDGRPFLGDVSCSNYRVAYEALTYVWTKPPDLIRDGATISMATVLREQTDRDVVLIPMAECQSFAHEGGERMSVRNYINGIKVFASYMAKLKGSKASCILPKAFEKH
;
A
#
# COMPACT_ATOMS: atom_id res chain seq x y z
N VAL A 1 -20.66 20.51 14.13
CA VAL A 1 -20.29 19.07 14.16
C VAL A 1 -19.38 18.78 12.98
N ILE A 2 -18.39 17.90 13.14
CA ILE A 2 -17.47 17.48 12.07
C ILE A 2 -17.55 15.96 11.93
N GLY A 3 -18.03 15.48 10.78
CA GLY A 3 -17.94 14.07 10.41
C GLY A 3 -16.60 13.78 9.74
N LYS A 4 -15.98 12.64 10.05
CA LYS A 4 -14.76 12.16 9.41
C LYS A 4 -15.02 10.77 8.85
N PHE A 5 -14.64 10.56 7.59
CA PHE A 5 -14.70 9.25 6.94
C PHE A 5 -13.53 9.12 5.96
N SER A 6 -13.26 7.89 5.53
CA SER A 6 -12.25 7.57 4.52
C SER A 6 -12.84 6.59 3.52
N ILE A 7 -12.26 6.57 2.32
CA ILE A 7 -12.59 5.62 1.26
C ILE A 7 -11.29 4.96 0.82
N ARG A 8 -11.26 3.63 0.77
CA ARG A 8 -10.13 2.86 0.25
C ARG A 8 -10.31 2.70 -1.26
N LEU A 9 -9.31 3.16 -2.01
CA LEU A 9 -9.29 3.03 -3.46
C LEU A 9 -8.63 1.71 -3.86
N VAL A 10 -9.14 1.12 -4.94
CA VAL A 10 -8.57 -0.05 -5.60
C VAL A 10 -8.00 0.37 -6.97
N PRO A 11 -7.23 -0.49 -7.67
CA PRO A 11 -6.72 -0.16 -9.00
C PRO A 11 -7.81 0.38 -9.94
N ASP A 12 -7.40 1.25 -10.87
CA ASP A 12 -8.25 1.94 -11.84
C ASP A 12 -9.23 2.99 -11.25
N GLN A 13 -9.13 3.30 -9.96
CA GLN A 13 -9.86 4.40 -9.33
C GLN A 13 -8.97 5.64 -9.14
N GLU A 14 -9.15 6.62 -10.02
CA GLU A 14 -8.43 7.90 -9.93
C GLU A 14 -8.92 8.76 -8.74
N PRO A 15 -8.03 9.15 -7.80
CA PRO A 15 -8.44 9.89 -6.59
C PRO A 15 -9.23 11.17 -6.89
N ASN A 16 -8.81 11.95 -7.90
CA ASN A 16 -9.45 13.21 -8.26
C ASN A 16 -10.89 13.02 -8.75
N ILE A 17 -11.15 11.94 -9.50
CA ILE A 17 -12.49 11.63 -10.00
C ILE A 17 -13.40 11.24 -8.84
N ILE A 18 -12.90 10.37 -7.95
CA ILE A 18 -13.63 9.88 -6.78
C ILE A 18 -13.94 11.03 -5.81
N ILE A 19 -12.96 11.89 -5.52
CA ILE A 19 -13.14 13.09 -4.68
C ILE A 19 -14.24 13.98 -5.24
N ARG A 20 -14.21 14.27 -6.55
CA ARG A 20 -15.24 15.08 -7.21
C ARG A 20 -16.63 14.47 -7.03
N GLN A 21 -16.78 13.17 -7.30
CA GLN A 21 -18.06 12.47 -7.16
C GLN A 21 -18.61 12.53 -5.73
N ILE A 22 -17.76 12.38 -4.71
CA ILE A 22 -18.15 12.45 -3.30
C ILE A 22 -18.61 13.86 -2.95
N VAL A 23 -17.84 14.89 -3.34
CA VAL A 23 -18.17 16.29 -3.06
C VAL A 23 -19.51 16.65 -3.68
N GLU A 24 -19.71 16.33 -4.96
CA GLU A 24 -20.97 16.58 -5.66
C GLU A 24 -22.15 15.84 -5.00
N TYR A 25 -21.96 14.59 -4.60
CA TYR A 25 -23.00 13.81 -3.93
C TYR A 25 -23.39 14.43 -2.59
N LEU A 26 -22.42 14.75 -1.73
CA LEU A 26 -22.69 15.34 -0.41
C LEU A 26 -23.36 16.72 -0.53
N GLN A 27 -22.97 17.53 -1.52
CA GLN A 27 -23.64 18.80 -1.82
C GLN A 27 -25.09 18.58 -2.25
N LYS A 28 -25.35 17.63 -3.16
CA LYS A 28 -26.72 17.28 -3.59
C LYS A 28 -27.58 16.80 -2.42
N VAL A 29 -27.03 15.97 -1.54
CA VAL A 29 -27.74 15.48 -0.34
C VAL A 29 -28.06 16.64 0.61
N HIS A 30 -27.12 17.56 0.84
CA HIS A 30 -27.34 18.72 1.72
C HIS A 30 -28.43 19.65 1.18
N LEU A 31 -28.41 19.93 -0.13
CA LEU A 31 -29.43 20.74 -0.80
C LEU A 31 -30.83 20.14 -0.64
N ARG A 32 -30.98 18.81 -0.82
CA ARG A 32 -32.27 18.10 -0.66
C ARG A 32 -32.82 18.18 0.76
N ARG A 33 -31.98 18.41 1.77
CA ARG A 33 -32.43 18.54 3.17
C ARG A 33 -32.99 19.93 3.50
N CYS A 34 -32.84 20.91 2.62
CA CYS A 34 -33.27 22.30 2.84
C CYS A 34 -32.77 22.89 4.17
N SER A 35 -31.55 22.52 4.59
CA SER A 35 -30.97 22.98 5.85
C SER A 35 -30.36 24.37 5.71
N LEU A 36 -30.60 25.24 6.70
CA LEU A 36 -29.97 26.57 6.78
C LEU A 36 -28.48 26.51 7.20
N ASN A 37 -28.01 25.33 7.63
CA ASN A 37 -26.63 25.15 8.05
C ASN A 37 -25.67 25.15 6.86
N ARG A 38 -24.44 25.64 7.07
CA ARG A 38 -23.36 25.62 6.06
C ARG A 38 -22.68 24.25 6.03
N LEU A 39 -22.53 23.68 4.84
CA LEU A 39 -21.71 22.49 4.60
C LEU A 39 -20.35 22.90 4.01
N GLN A 40 -19.26 22.49 4.66
CA GLN A 40 -17.91 22.60 4.13
C GLN A 40 -17.30 21.20 4.06
N ILE A 41 -16.75 20.84 2.91
CA ILE A 41 -16.08 19.55 2.68
C ILE A 41 -14.59 19.84 2.52
N LYS A 42 -13.75 19.13 3.28
CA LYS A 42 -12.29 19.22 3.20
C LYS A 42 -11.71 17.84 2.94
N VAL A 43 -10.83 17.74 1.96
CA VAL A 43 -10.08 16.52 1.65
C VAL A 43 -8.73 16.62 2.35
N PHE A 44 -8.37 15.62 3.14
CA PHE A 44 -7.14 15.64 3.94
C PHE A 44 -6.00 14.83 3.33
N ARG A 45 -6.32 13.74 2.63
CA ARG A 45 -5.35 12.82 2.03
C ARG A 45 -5.93 12.21 0.77
N ASP A 46 -5.08 12.08 -0.24
CA ASP A 46 -5.33 11.45 -1.52
C ASP A 46 -4.22 10.41 -1.77
N GLY A 47 -4.52 9.15 -1.45
CA GLY A 47 -3.59 8.04 -1.68
C GLY A 47 -3.95 7.28 -2.93
N ARG A 48 -3.01 7.10 -3.86
CA ARG A 48 -3.16 6.16 -4.97
C ARG A 48 -2.96 4.72 -4.49
N PRO A 49 -3.73 3.75 -4.99
CA PRO A 49 -3.48 2.34 -4.72
C PRO A 49 -2.10 1.93 -5.27
N PHE A 50 -1.44 1.01 -4.58
CA PHE A 50 -0.19 0.40 -5.05
C PHE A 50 -0.46 -1.03 -5.49
N LEU A 51 0.06 -1.41 -6.65
CA LEU A 51 0.06 -2.77 -7.14
C LEU A 51 1.46 -3.11 -7.67
N GLY A 52 2.13 -4.05 -7.01
CA GLY A 52 3.43 -4.55 -7.44
C GLY A 52 3.34 -5.59 -8.54
N ASP A 53 4.39 -5.72 -9.34
CA ASP A 53 4.51 -6.73 -10.38
C ASP A 53 5.19 -7.99 -9.83
N VAL A 54 4.39 -9.03 -9.61
CA VAL A 54 4.86 -10.30 -9.03
C VAL A 54 5.76 -11.11 -9.98
N SER A 55 5.83 -10.74 -11.26
CA SER A 55 6.72 -11.38 -12.23
C SER A 55 8.18 -10.91 -12.09
N CYS A 56 8.41 -9.80 -11.38
CA CYS A 56 9.72 -9.21 -11.23
C CYS A 56 10.68 -10.10 -10.42
N SER A 57 11.97 -10.05 -10.77
CA SER A 57 13.03 -10.76 -10.04
C SER A 57 13.07 -10.36 -8.55
N ASN A 58 12.67 -9.12 -8.24
CA ASN A 58 12.60 -8.60 -6.90
C ASN A 58 11.61 -9.39 -6.01
N TYR A 59 10.41 -9.65 -6.51
CA TYR A 59 9.41 -10.48 -5.85
C TYR A 59 9.88 -11.92 -5.69
N ARG A 60 10.52 -12.49 -6.70
CA ARG A 60 11.10 -13.84 -6.61
C ARG A 60 12.16 -13.94 -5.51
N VAL A 61 13.05 -12.96 -5.41
CA VAL A 61 14.09 -12.92 -4.37
C VAL A 61 13.47 -12.82 -2.97
N ALA A 62 12.45 -11.98 -2.79
CA ALA A 62 11.71 -11.89 -1.53
C ALA A 62 11.00 -13.20 -1.17
N TYR A 63 10.37 -13.86 -2.15
CA TYR A 63 9.72 -15.15 -1.99
C TYR A 63 10.70 -16.23 -1.51
N GLU A 64 11.88 -16.31 -2.14
CA GLU A 64 12.92 -17.26 -1.74
C GLU A 64 13.48 -16.97 -0.34
N ALA A 65 13.67 -15.69 0.02
CA ALA A 65 14.17 -15.30 1.34
C ALA A 65 13.17 -15.66 2.46
N LEU A 66 11.88 -15.41 2.23
CA LEU A 66 10.80 -15.80 3.14
C LEU A 66 10.72 -17.33 3.27
N THR A 67 10.76 -18.04 2.15
CA THR A 67 10.74 -19.52 2.14
C THR A 67 11.91 -20.11 2.90
N TYR A 68 13.11 -19.53 2.75
CA TYR A 68 14.31 -19.98 3.45
C TYR A 68 14.18 -19.84 4.98
N VAL A 69 13.71 -18.70 5.47
CA VAL A 69 13.64 -18.44 6.92
C VAL A 69 12.45 -19.16 7.57
N TRP A 70 11.31 -19.21 6.89
CA TRP A 70 10.07 -19.78 7.43
C TRP A 70 9.85 -21.24 7.06
N THR A 71 10.70 -21.82 6.22
CA THR A 71 10.61 -23.21 5.72
C THR A 71 9.27 -23.55 5.05
N LYS A 72 8.54 -22.52 4.59
CA LYS A 72 7.24 -22.64 3.95
C LYS A 72 7.11 -21.57 2.86
N PRO A 73 6.53 -21.88 1.69
CA PRO A 73 6.22 -20.88 0.68
C PRO A 73 5.28 -19.80 1.24
N PRO A 74 5.59 -18.49 1.08
CA PRO A 74 4.69 -17.42 1.47
C PRO A 74 3.55 -17.27 0.46
N ASP A 75 2.40 -16.81 0.95
CA ASP A 75 1.28 -16.41 0.10
C ASP A 75 1.50 -15.00 -0.47
N LEU A 76 1.07 -14.76 -1.71
CA LEU A 76 1.02 -13.42 -2.29
C LEU A 76 -0.32 -12.77 -1.92
N ILE A 77 -0.26 -11.72 -1.11
CA ILE A 77 -1.45 -11.04 -0.57
C ILE A 77 -1.57 -9.61 -1.08
N ARG A 78 -2.80 -9.07 -0.98
CA ARG A 78 -3.08 -7.64 -1.08
C ARG A 78 -3.58 -7.14 0.27
N ASP A 79 -3.30 -5.89 0.59
CA ASP A 79 -3.67 -5.26 1.87
C ASP A 79 -4.55 -4.03 1.64
N GLY A 80 -5.45 -3.74 2.58
CA GLY A 80 -6.31 -2.55 2.56
C GLY A 80 -5.64 -1.30 3.14
N ALA A 81 -4.46 -1.44 3.73
CA ALA A 81 -3.62 -0.34 4.17
C ALA A 81 -3.10 0.47 2.98
N THR A 82 -2.78 1.74 3.24
CA THR A 82 -2.24 2.63 2.22
C THR A 82 -0.79 2.97 2.58
N ILE A 83 0.14 2.51 1.75
CA ILE A 83 1.57 2.81 1.88
C ILE A 83 1.94 3.72 0.71
N SER A 84 1.62 5.01 0.82
CA SER A 84 1.79 5.99 -0.28
C SER A 84 3.23 6.04 -0.81
N MET A 85 4.21 5.79 0.07
CA MET A 85 5.63 5.78 -0.30
C MET A 85 5.96 4.69 -1.32
N ALA A 86 5.25 3.56 -1.34
CA ALA A 86 5.49 2.50 -2.32
C ALA A 86 5.19 2.99 -3.76
N THR A 87 4.09 3.72 -3.93
CA THR A 87 3.72 4.35 -5.20
C THR A 87 4.75 5.41 -5.60
N VAL A 88 5.13 6.29 -4.66
CA VAL A 88 6.12 7.34 -4.92
C VAL A 88 7.48 6.75 -5.29
N LEU A 89 7.99 5.76 -4.56
CA LEU A 89 9.26 5.10 -4.88
C LEU A 89 9.23 4.50 -6.28
N ARG A 90 8.16 3.80 -6.65
CA ARG A 90 8.01 3.23 -7.98
C ARG A 90 8.03 4.31 -9.06
N GLU A 91 7.24 5.37 -8.91
CA GLU A 91 7.12 6.46 -9.89
C GLU A 91 8.40 7.28 -10.03
N GLN A 92 9.14 7.50 -8.93
CA GLN A 92 10.34 8.34 -8.94
C GLN A 92 11.61 7.57 -9.34
N THR A 93 11.65 6.25 -9.14
CA THR A 93 12.86 5.45 -9.40
C THR A 93 12.75 4.60 -10.67
N ASP A 94 11.56 4.45 -11.24
CA ASP A 94 11.27 3.49 -12.32
C ASP A 94 11.72 2.05 -11.97
N ARG A 95 11.77 1.73 -10.67
CA ARG A 95 12.14 0.40 -10.14
C ARG A 95 10.94 -0.30 -9.52
N ASP A 96 11.04 -1.63 -9.52
CA ASP A 96 10.12 -2.48 -8.78
C ASP A 96 10.18 -2.20 -7.26
N VAL A 97 9.03 -2.26 -6.62
CA VAL A 97 8.88 -2.15 -5.16
C VAL A 97 8.23 -3.43 -4.64
N VAL A 98 8.90 -4.07 -3.69
CA VAL A 98 8.38 -5.23 -2.96
C VAL A 98 8.09 -4.85 -1.51
N LEU A 99 6.97 -5.34 -0.99
CA LEU A 99 6.58 -5.16 0.41
C LEU A 99 6.77 -6.50 1.14
N ILE A 100 7.61 -6.52 2.16
CA ILE A 100 7.89 -7.71 2.97
C ILE A 100 7.31 -7.48 4.37
N PRO A 101 6.21 -8.17 4.75
CA PRO A 101 5.60 -7.98 6.06
C PRO A 101 6.46 -8.62 7.16
N MET A 102 6.61 -7.89 8.28
CA MET A 102 7.17 -8.43 9.53
C MET A 102 6.10 -8.70 10.59
N ALA A 103 5.07 -7.86 10.63
CA ALA A 103 4.04 -7.91 11.65
C ALA A 103 3.11 -9.11 11.45
N GLU A 104 2.49 -9.56 12.55
CA GLU A 104 1.44 -10.57 12.52
C GLU A 104 0.07 -9.87 12.41
N CYS A 105 -0.97 -10.59 11.97
CA CYS A 105 -2.31 -10.01 11.86
C CYS A 105 -2.87 -9.47 13.21
N GLN A 106 -2.35 -9.97 14.34
CA GLN A 106 -2.75 -9.57 15.70
C GLN A 106 -1.73 -8.61 16.35
N SER A 107 -1.02 -7.84 15.55
CA SER A 107 -0.11 -6.80 16.04
C SER A 107 -0.80 -5.52 16.52
N PHE A 108 -2.12 -5.37 16.28
CA PHE A 108 -2.94 -4.24 16.74
C PHE A 108 -2.35 -2.87 16.37
N ALA A 109 -1.84 -2.74 15.14
CA ALA A 109 -1.26 -1.49 14.66
C ALA A 109 -2.29 -0.36 14.74
N HIS A 110 -1.89 0.77 15.33
CA HIS A 110 -2.76 1.93 15.59
C HIS A 110 -3.88 1.72 16.63
N GLU A 111 -3.82 0.64 17.41
CA GLU A 111 -4.74 0.36 18.51
C GLU A 111 -4.00 0.28 19.86
N GLY A 112 -4.76 0.27 20.95
CA GLY A 112 -4.18 0.05 22.28
C GLY A 112 -3.62 -1.37 22.40
N GLY A 113 -2.40 -1.51 22.92
CA GLY A 113 -1.74 -2.81 23.05
C GLY A 113 -1.01 -3.28 21.79
N GLU A 114 -0.62 -2.34 20.91
CA GLU A 114 0.25 -2.61 19.76
C GLU A 114 1.49 -3.41 20.18
N ARG A 115 1.75 -4.51 19.46
CA ARG A 115 2.83 -5.45 19.80
C ARG A 115 3.39 -6.17 18.59
N MET A 116 4.64 -6.61 18.70
CA MET A 116 5.29 -7.47 17.73
C MET A 116 5.90 -8.68 18.43
N SER A 117 5.62 -9.87 17.92
CA SER A 117 6.20 -11.11 18.41
C SER A 117 7.72 -11.10 18.25
N VAL A 118 8.43 -11.51 19.31
CA VAL A 118 9.90 -11.64 19.27
C VAL A 118 10.31 -12.62 18.16
N ARG A 119 9.52 -13.67 17.93
CA ARG A 119 9.76 -14.62 16.83
C ARG A 119 9.74 -13.90 15.48
N ASN A 120 8.74 -13.05 15.23
CA ASN A 120 8.63 -12.29 13.99
C ASN A 120 9.70 -11.22 13.85
N TYR A 121 10.09 -10.58 14.95
CA TYR A 121 11.19 -9.62 14.95
C TYR A 121 12.51 -10.30 14.55
N ILE A 122 12.89 -11.39 15.23
CA ILE A 122 14.13 -12.13 14.97
C ILE A 122 14.12 -12.78 13.57
N ASN A 123 13.02 -13.41 13.18
CA ASN A 123 12.93 -14.00 11.84
C ASN A 123 12.84 -12.94 10.75
N GLY A 124 12.20 -11.80 10.99
CA GLY A 124 12.17 -10.68 10.06
C GLY A 124 13.57 -10.15 9.77
N ILE A 125 14.43 -10.01 10.79
CA ILE A 125 15.84 -9.66 10.60
C ILE A 125 16.55 -10.68 9.69
N LYS A 126 16.34 -11.98 9.92
CA LYS A 126 16.90 -13.04 9.07
C LYS A 126 16.38 -12.97 7.64
N VAL A 127 15.10 -12.64 7.44
CA VAL A 127 14.49 -12.48 6.10
C VAL A 127 15.18 -11.34 5.37
N PHE A 128 15.35 -10.17 6.00
CA PHE A 128 16.03 -9.03 5.37
C PHE A 128 17.50 -9.34 5.05
N ALA A 129 18.22 -10.03 5.96
CA ALA A 129 19.58 -10.47 5.68
C ALA A 129 19.66 -11.42 4.47
N SER A 130 18.75 -12.42 4.42
CA SER A 130 18.66 -13.37 3.30
C SER A 130 18.27 -12.68 2.00
N TYR A 131 17.31 -11.76 2.06
CA TYR A 131 16.85 -10.97 0.92
C TYR A 131 17.98 -10.12 0.33
N MET A 132 18.71 -9.36 1.14
CA MET A 132 19.84 -8.56 0.66
C MET A 132 20.96 -9.43 0.06
N ALA A 133 21.27 -10.58 0.68
CA ALA A 133 22.27 -11.51 0.16
C ALA A 133 21.87 -12.09 -1.21
N LYS A 134 20.60 -12.49 -1.36
CA LYS A 134 20.05 -13.01 -2.62
C LYS A 134 19.90 -11.93 -3.69
N LEU A 135 19.58 -10.70 -3.31
CA LEU A 135 19.43 -9.57 -4.22
C LEU A 135 20.76 -9.25 -4.92
N LYS A 136 21.89 -9.29 -4.20
CA LYS A 136 23.24 -9.13 -4.77
C LYS A 136 23.54 -10.15 -5.87
N GLY A 137 23.05 -11.38 -5.74
CA GLY A 137 23.25 -12.46 -6.71
C GLY A 137 22.28 -12.44 -7.89
N SER A 138 21.24 -11.62 -7.85
CA SER A 138 20.22 -11.55 -8.91
C SER A 138 20.65 -10.58 -10.01
N LYS A 139 20.54 -11.01 -11.27
CA LYS A 139 20.68 -10.08 -12.41
C LYS A 139 19.51 -9.09 -12.37
N ALA A 140 19.81 -7.81 -12.22
CA ALA A 140 18.82 -6.74 -12.27
C ALA A 140 18.16 -6.73 -13.66
N SER A 141 16.91 -7.16 -13.76
CA SER A 141 16.19 -7.25 -15.04
C SER A 141 14.88 -6.46 -15.08
N CYS A 142 14.43 -5.91 -13.95
CA CYS A 142 13.15 -5.23 -13.87
C CYS A 142 13.36 -3.71 -13.84
N ILE A 143 13.61 -3.13 -15.02
CA ILE A 143 13.29 -1.72 -15.28
C ILE A 143 11.87 -1.75 -15.80
N LEU A 144 10.94 -1.16 -15.05
CA LEU A 144 9.57 -1.08 -15.52
C LEU A 144 9.54 -0.12 -16.72
N PRO A 145 8.85 -0.46 -17.82
CA PRO A 145 8.57 0.55 -18.83
C PRO A 145 7.83 1.69 -18.13
N LYS A 146 8.25 2.94 -18.35
CA LYS A 146 7.61 4.12 -17.78
C LYS A 146 6.11 4.03 -18.04
N ALA A 147 5.35 3.72 -16.99
CA ALA A 147 3.91 3.59 -17.11
C ALA A 147 3.31 5.00 -17.08
N PHE A 148 2.82 5.43 -18.24
CA PHE A 148 1.92 6.56 -18.48
C PHE A 148 2.53 7.98 -18.47
N GLU A 149 3.27 8.31 -19.53
CA GLU A 149 2.97 9.55 -20.27
C GLU A 149 1.66 9.34 -21.05
N LYS A 150 0.50 9.66 -20.46
CA LYS A 150 -0.67 10.05 -21.24
C LYS A 150 -1.32 11.25 -20.55
N HIS A 151 -1.52 12.26 -21.40
CA HIS A 151 -2.15 13.56 -21.22
C HIS A 151 -3.30 13.63 -20.21
#